data_AF-A0A7W3NVZ9-F1
#
_entry.id   AF-A0A7W3NVZ9-F1
#
_cell.length_a   1.000
_cell.length_b   1.000
_cell.length_c   1.000
_cell.angle_alpha   90.00
_cell.angle_beta   90.00
_cell.angle_gamma   90.00
#
_symmetry.space_group_name_H-M   'P 1'
#
loop_
_entity.id
_entity.type
_entity.pdbx_description
1 polymer ?
#
loop_
_entity_poly.entity_id
_entity_poly.type
_entity_poly.pdbx_seq_one_letter_code
_entity_poly.pdbx_strand_id
1 'polypeptide(L)'
;MTTMPHEEYEETGPQEDPVIRLHRWDADWPDDDPHANFKSDVVLYGRLDPLATLRGMAENLDIPVGALARYVLARWATGGSGGLLEVGPVMVHRLWEPIAEAERQDSDSERLRAYHQLRQMIAWLKLPLDEPSVYPAQFEDGPDDTTR
;
A
#
# COMPACT_ATOMS: atom_id res chain seq x y z
N MET A 1 -9.87 36.08 13.78
CA MET A 1 -9.53 34.67 13.48
C MET A 1 -8.28 34.34 14.26
N THR A 2 -8.44 33.64 15.38
CA THR A 2 -7.35 33.25 16.28
C THR A 2 -6.86 31.88 15.83
N THR A 3 -5.63 31.82 15.33
CA THR A 3 -4.93 30.56 15.07
C THR A 3 -4.64 29.90 16.40
N MET A 4 -5.26 28.75 16.66
CA MET A 4 -4.89 27.89 17.80
C MET A 4 -3.49 27.34 17.53
N PRO A 5 -2.55 27.42 18.48
CA PRO A 5 -1.24 26.81 18.32
C PRO A 5 -1.39 25.30 18.25
N HIS A 6 -0.65 24.66 17.35
CA HIS A 6 -0.45 23.22 17.34
C HIS A 6 0.16 22.84 18.69
N GLU A 7 -0.60 22.16 19.55
CA GLU A 7 -0.05 21.47 20.70
C GLU A 7 0.86 20.36 20.15
N GLU A 8 2.17 20.56 20.31
CA GLU A 8 3.16 19.49 20.19
C GLU A 8 2.81 18.45 21.26
N TYR A 9 2.22 17.34 20.82
CA TYR A 9 2.10 16.16 21.67
C TYR A 9 3.50 15.57 21.84
N GLU A 10 4.25 16.08 22.81
CA GLU A 10 5.45 15.39 23.31
C GLU A 10 5.01 14.07 23.96
N GLU A 11 5.19 12.97 23.23
CA GLU A 11 5.02 11.59 23.72
C GLU A 11 6.06 11.31 24.82
N THR A 12 5.80 11.80 26.03
CA THR A 12 6.71 11.74 27.19
C THR A 12 6.45 10.47 28.02
N GLY A 13 6.64 9.31 27.41
CA GLY A 13 6.68 8.02 28.09
C GLY A 13 7.87 7.18 27.60
N PRO A 14 8.42 6.25 28.41
CA PRO A 14 9.37 5.28 27.89
C PRO A 14 8.67 4.49 26.77
N GLN A 15 9.16 4.64 25.54
CA GLN A 15 8.62 3.93 24.39
C GLN A 15 9.03 2.45 24.53
N GLU A 16 8.17 1.66 25.17
CA GLU A 16 8.36 0.23 25.28
C GLU A 16 8.36 -0.39 23.87
N ASP A 17 9.30 -1.31 23.63
CA ASP A 17 9.33 -2.03 22.36
C ASP A 17 8.06 -2.89 22.22
N PRO A 18 7.25 -2.69 21.16
CA PRO A 18 6.01 -3.43 20.99
C PRO A 18 6.27 -4.93 20.82
N VAL A 19 5.58 -5.75 21.62
CA VAL A 19 5.60 -7.21 21.51
C VAL A 19 4.28 -7.71 20.92
N ILE A 20 4.34 -8.43 19.81
CA ILE A 20 3.17 -9.00 19.12
C ILE A 20 3.28 -10.53 19.11
N ARG A 21 2.20 -11.21 19.47
CA ARG A 21 2.07 -12.67 19.34
C ARG A 21 1.28 -13.02 18.08
N LEU A 22 1.93 -13.67 17.14
CA LEU A 22 1.31 -14.16 15.91
C LEU A 22 0.46 -15.39 16.24
N HIS A 23 -0.85 -15.31 16.01
CA HIS A 23 -1.78 -16.41 16.18
C HIS A 23 -2.52 -16.64 14.86
N ARG A 24 -2.93 -17.90 14.63
CA ARG A 24 -3.82 -18.21 13.52
C ARG A 24 -5.22 -17.73 13.88
N TRP A 25 -5.88 -17.10 12.93
CA TRP A 25 -7.28 -16.72 13.02
C TRP A 25 -8.08 -17.60 12.05
N ASP A 26 -9.16 -18.18 12.56
CA ASP A 26 -10.10 -19.00 11.80
C ASP A 26 -11.51 -18.54 12.22
N ALA A 27 -12.35 -18.19 11.25
CA ALA A 27 -13.65 -17.60 11.49
C ALA A 27 -14.54 -17.72 10.26
N ASP A 28 -15.85 -17.73 10.51
CA ASP A 28 -16.89 -17.62 9.50
C ASP A 28 -17.50 -16.20 9.51
N TRP A 29 -18.08 -15.77 8.40
CA TRP A 29 -18.78 -14.49 8.27
C TRP A 29 -20.03 -14.64 7.38
N PRO A 30 -21.01 -13.72 7.49
CA PRO A 30 -22.17 -13.68 6.60
C PRO A 30 -21.79 -13.48 5.13
N ASP A 31 -22.64 -13.94 4.21
CA ASP A 31 -22.42 -13.84 2.76
C ASP A 31 -22.35 -12.39 2.24
N ASP A 32 -22.92 -11.42 2.97
CA ASP A 32 -22.96 -10.00 2.64
C ASP A 32 -21.88 -9.15 3.35
N ASP A 33 -20.90 -9.79 4.01
CA ASP A 33 -19.83 -9.05 4.69
C ASP A 33 -18.95 -8.27 3.69
N PRO A 34 -18.89 -6.92 3.78
CA PRO A 34 -18.15 -6.08 2.82
C PRO A 34 -16.64 -6.29 2.87
N HIS A 35 -16.14 -7.01 3.89
CA HIS A 35 -14.73 -7.33 4.09
C HIS A 35 -14.45 -8.83 3.97
N ALA A 36 -15.41 -9.62 3.46
CA ALA A 36 -15.28 -11.08 3.28
C ALA A 36 -13.99 -11.48 2.56
N ASN A 37 -13.61 -10.76 1.49
CA ASN A 37 -12.39 -11.04 0.73
C ASN A 37 -11.13 -10.86 1.59
N PHE A 38 -11.02 -9.75 2.33
CA PHE A 38 -9.86 -9.49 3.18
C PHE A 38 -9.78 -10.49 4.35
N LYS A 39 -10.91 -10.81 4.98
CA LYS A 39 -10.97 -11.83 6.04
C LYS A 39 -10.56 -13.21 5.51
N SER A 40 -11.02 -13.59 4.31
CA SER A 40 -10.61 -14.82 3.61
C SER A 40 -9.10 -14.88 3.43
N ASP A 41 -8.49 -13.78 2.98
CA ASP A 41 -7.04 -13.69 2.80
C ASP A 41 -6.30 -13.83 4.14
N VAL A 42 -6.77 -13.18 5.21
CA VAL A 42 -6.16 -13.32 6.55
C VAL A 42 -6.18 -14.78 7.01
N VAL A 43 -7.30 -15.49 6.83
CA VAL A 43 -7.39 -16.93 7.16
C VAL A 43 -6.46 -17.77 6.30
N LEU A 44 -6.44 -17.51 4.98
CA LEU A 44 -5.62 -18.26 4.02
C LEU A 44 -4.13 -18.09 4.31
N TYR A 45 -3.64 -16.85 4.42
CA TYR A 45 -2.24 -16.54 4.69
C TYR A 45 -1.82 -16.91 6.12
N GLY A 46 -2.75 -16.91 7.08
CA GLY A 46 -2.51 -17.40 8.44
C GLY A 46 -2.07 -18.87 8.53
N ARG A 47 -2.23 -19.65 7.46
CA ARG A 47 -1.76 -21.04 7.38
C ARG A 47 -0.25 -21.16 7.12
N LEU A 48 0.39 -20.11 6.60
CA LEU A 48 1.82 -20.09 6.31
C LEU A 48 2.65 -19.93 7.60
N ASP A 49 3.93 -20.31 7.56
CA ASP A 49 4.90 -19.86 8.58
C ASP A 49 5.36 -18.44 8.20
N PRO A 50 4.95 -17.39 8.95
CA PRO A 50 5.29 -16.02 8.60
C PRO A 50 6.78 -15.71 8.78
N LEU A 51 7.54 -16.56 9.46
CA LEU A 51 8.96 -16.33 9.74
C LEU A 51 9.91 -17.12 8.85
N ALA A 52 9.41 -18.04 8.00
CA ALA A 52 10.29 -18.89 7.18
C ALA A 52 11.26 -18.05 6.32
N THR A 53 10.74 -17.11 5.54
CA THR A 53 11.54 -16.20 4.72
C THR A 53 12.38 -15.25 5.58
N LEU A 54 11.83 -14.72 6.67
CA LEU A 54 12.52 -13.74 7.52
C LEU A 54 13.73 -14.36 8.23
N ARG A 55 13.66 -15.62 8.65
CA ARG A 55 14.80 -16.35 9.23
C ARG A 55 15.91 -16.53 8.19
N GLY A 56 15.56 -16.96 6.98
CA GLY A 56 16.53 -17.08 5.89
C GLY A 56 17.19 -15.75 5.52
N MET A 57 16.43 -14.65 5.50
CA MET A 57 16.98 -13.31 5.29
C MET A 57 17.88 -12.87 6.44
N ALA A 58 17.47 -13.13 7.68
CA ALA A 58 18.25 -12.78 8.87
C ALA A 58 19.64 -13.44 8.83
N GLU A 59 19.70 -14.73 8.49
CA GLU A 59 20.94 -15.49 8.37
C GLU A 59 21.84 -14.97 7.23
N ASN A 60 21.26 -14.65 6.07
CA ASN A 60 22.04 -14.24 4.90
C ASN A 60 22.50 -12.78 4.95
N LEU A 61 21.75 -11.89 5.60
CA LEU A 61 22.00 -10.46 5.62
C LEU A 61 22.61 -9.96 6.94
N ASP A 62 22.75 -10.85 7.93
CA ASP A 62 23.18 -10.50 9.29
C ASP A 62 22.30 -9.40 9.93
N ILE A 63 20.97 -9.52 9.76
CA ILE A 63 19.98 -8.60 10.32
C ILE A 63 19.07 -9.37 11.30
N PRO A 64 18.84 -8.88 12.53
CA PRO A 64 17.95 -9.55 13.47
C PRO A 64 16.54 -9.73 12.91
N VAL A 65 15.96 -10.92 13.08
CA VAL A 65 14.60 -11.25 12.57
C VAL A 65 13.54 -10.26 13.04
N GLY A 66 13.67 -9.72 14.27
CA GLY A 66 12.76 -8.71 14.80
C GLY A 66 12.84 -7.37 14.07
N ALA A 67 14.02 -6.97 13.59
CA ALA A 67 14.19 -5.76 12.79
C ALA A 67 13.57 -5.92 11.40
N LEU A 68 13.76 -7.09 10.76
CA LEU A 68 13.10 -7.41 9.50
C LEU A 68 11.57 -7.46 9.65
N ALA A 69 11.07 -8.07 10.73
CA ALA A 69 9.64 -8.11 11.02
C ALA A 69 9.06 -6.71 11.24
N ARG A 70 9.74 -5.85 12.02
CA ARG A 70 9.33 -4.45 12.22
C ARG A 70 9.29 -3.68 10.89
N TYR A 71 10.31 -3.85 10.04
CA TYR A 71 10.36 -3.24 8.73
C TYR A 71 9.19 -3.67 7.84
N VAL A 72 8.92 -4.98 7.74
CA VAL A 72 7.82 -5.51 6.93
C VAL A 72 6.48 -5.02 7.44
N LEU A 73 6.24 -5.08 8.76
CA LEU A 73 5.00 -4.61 9.36
C LEU A 73 4.80 -3.12 9.15
N ALA A 74 5.83 -2.30 9.39
CA ALA A 74 5.76 -0.86 9.18
C ALA A 74 5.52 -0.52 7.70
N ARG A 75 6.28 -1.13 6.78
CA ARG A 75 6.14 -0.92 5.34
C ARG A 75 4.80 -1.39 4.79
N TRP A 76 4.26 -2.49 5.31
CA TRP A 76 2.96 -3.00 4.87
C TRP A 76 1.82 -2.15 5.44
N ALA A 77 1.86 -1.80 6.73
CA ALA A 77 0.85 -0.97 7.38
C ALA A 77 0.79 0.43 6.77
N THR A 78 1.93 1.00 6.37
CA THR A 78 1.98 2.26 5.62
C THR A 78 1.81 2.05 4.12
N GLY A 79 1.88 0.82 3.62
CA GLY A 79 1.77 0.46 2.20
C GLY A 79 0.36 0.67 1.62
N GLY A 80 -0.69 0.59 2.46
CA GLY A 80 -2.03 1.07 2.09
C GLY A 80 -2.04 2.58 1.80
N SER A 81 -1.26 3.35 2.57
CA SER A 81 -0.91 4.74 2.26
C SER A 81 0.13 4.85 1.14
N GLY A 82 0.89 3.80 0.84
CA GLY A 82 1.90 3.76 -0.22
C GLY A 82 1.28 4.07 -1.58
N GLY A 83 0.14 3.45 -1.92
CA GLY A 83 -0.61 3.85 -3.12
C GLY A 83 -1.01 5.32 -3.10
N LEU A 84 -1.45 5.85 -1.95
CA LEU A 84 -1.79 7.26 -1.78
C LEU A 84 -0.57 8.19 -1.83
N LEU A 85 0.60 7.74 -1.38
CA LEU A 85 1.86 8.50 -1.35
C LEU A 85 2.52 8.53 -2.73
N GLU A 86 2.49 7.42 -3.46
CA GLU A 86 3.07 7.27 -4.79
C GLU A 86 2.16 7.87 -5.89
N VAL A 87 0.85 7.65 -5.78
CA VAL A 87 -0.14 8.15 -6.77
C VAL A 87 -0.64 9.55 -6.39
N GLY A 88 -0.63 9.90 -5.11
CA GLY A 88 -1.10 11.19 -4.58
C GLY A 88 -2.62 11.23 -4.34
N PRO A 89 -3.09 11.97 -3.31
CA PRO A 89 -4.52 12.07 -2.96
C PRO A 89 -5.39 12.60 -4.10
N VAL A 90 -4.87 13.54 -4.88
CA VAL A 90 -5.58 14.12 -6.03
C VAL A 90 -5.90 13.05 -7.07
N MET A 91 -4.94 12.18 -7.38
CA MET A 91 -5.12 11.15 -8.39
C MET A 91 -5.99 10.00 -7.87
N VAL A 92 -5.88 9.63 -6.60
CA VAL A 92 -6.77 8.65 -5.97
C VAL A 92 -8.23 9.12 -6.04
N HIS A 93 -8.52 10.38 -5.71
CA HIS A 93 -9.88 10.93 -5.84
C HIS A 93 -10.37 10.91 -7.29
N ARG A 94 -9.51 11.31 -8.23
CA ARG A 94 -9.85 11.32 -9.66
C ARG A 94 -10.17 9.93 -10.22
N LEU A 95 -9.45 8.89 -9.78
CA LEU A 95 -9.72 7.51 -10.15
C LEU A 95 -10.95 6.94 -9.44
N TRP A 96 -11.29 7.41 -8.25
CA TRP A 96 -12.45 6.93 -7.51
C TRP A 96 -13.78 7.53 -7.98
N GLU A 97 -13.77 8.78 -8.45
CA GLU A 97 -14.97 9.53 -8.82
C GLU A 97 -15.92 8.81 -9.82
N PRO A 98 -15.42 8.18 -10.91
CA PRO A 98 -16.30 7.43 -11.82
C PRO A 98 -16.98 6.23 -11.16
N ILE A 99 -16.29 5.56 -10.23
CA ILE A 99 -16.82 4.41 -9.49
C ILE A 99 -17.93 4.89 -8.56
N ALA A 100 -17.66 5.93 -7.78
CA ALA A 100 -18.62 6.48 -6.85
C ALA A 100 -19.91 6.97 -7.54
N GLU A 101 -19.80 7.54 -8.75
CA GLU A 101 -20.97 7.94 -9.54
C GLU A 101 -21.75 6.72 -10.06
N ALA A 102 -21.06 5.70 -10.57
CA ALA A 102 -21.72 4.48 -11.02
C ALA A 102 -22.45 3.75 -9.89
N GLU A 103 -21.84 3.67 -8.70
CA GLU A 103 -22.47 3.04 -7.53
C GLU A 103 -23.66 3.87 -7.01
N ARG A 104 -23.65 5.20 -7.14
CA ARG A 104 -24.83 6.02 -6.81
C ARG A 104 -26.03 5.74 -7.72
N GLN A 105 -25.78 5.45 -8.99
CA GLN A 105 -26.83 5.17 -9.97
C GLN A 105 -27.26 3.69 -9.99
N ASP A 106 -26.47 2.81 -9.38
CA ASP A 106 -26.74 1.38 -9.20
C ASP A 106 -27.24 0.67 -10.47
N SER A 107 -26.52 0.84 -11.58
CA SER A 107 -26.85 0.16 -12.84
C SER A 107 -25.62 -0.39 -13.55
N ASP A 108 -25.81 -1.51 -14.23
CA ASP A 108 -24.75 -2.19 -14.97
C ASP A 108 -24.21 -1.34 -16.12
N SER A 109 -25.08 -0.56 -16.78
CA SER A 109 -24.67 0.38 -17.82
C SER A 109 -23.73 1.45 -17.28
N GLU A 110 -23.99 1.97 -16.08
CA GLU A 110 -23.15 2.99 -15.45
C GLU A 110 -21.84 2.40 -14.92
N ARG A 111 -21.88 1.18 -14.36
CA ARG A 111 -20.66 0.44 -13.99
C ARG A 111 -19.75 0.19 -15.19
N LEU A 112 -20.32 -0.22 -16.34
CA LEU A 112 -19.56 -0.43 -17.57
C LEU A 112 -18.99 0.89 -18.13
N ARG A 113 -19.76 1.98 -18.05
CA ARG A 113 -19.29 3.32 -18.44
C ARG A 113 -18.11 3.76 -17.55
N ALA A 114 -18.21 3.57 -16.24
CA ALA A 114 -17.13 3.87 -15.30
C ALA A 114 -15.88 3.03 -15.58
N TYR A 115 -16.03 1.74 -15.86
CA TYR A 115 -14.91 0.88 -16.27
C TYR A 115 -14.18 1.44 -17.49
N HIS A 116 -14.91 1.82 -18.55
CA HIS A 116 -14.29 2.39 -19.75
C HIS A 116 -13.53 3.69 -19.46
N GLN A 117 -14.11 4.55 -18.61
CA GLN A 117 -13.48 5.79 -18.19
C GLN A 117 -12.19 5.54 -17.38
N LEU A 118 -12.24 4.61 -16.42
CA LEU A 118 -11.06 4.21 -15.64
C LEU A 118 -9.97 3.61 -16.51
N ARG A 119 -10.34 2.73 -17.45
CA ARG A 119 -9.40 2.12 -18.39
C ARG A 119 -8.65 3.18 -19.17
N GLN A 120 -9.33 4.25 -19.62
CA GLN A 120 -8.68 5.36 -20.32
C GLN A 120 -7.75 6.15 -19.40
N MET A 121 -8.14 6.42 -18.16
CA MET A 121 -7.30 7.13 -17.18
C MET A 121 -6.03 6.34 -16.85
N ILE A 122 -6.17 5.03 -16.62
CA ILE A 122 -5.06 4.14 -16.26
C ILE A 122 -4.16 3.83 -17.46
N ALA A 123 -4.69 3.84 -18.69
CA ALA A 123 -3.89 3.57 -19.90
C ALA A 123 -2.65 4.47 -19.99
N TRP A 124 -2.77 5.74 -19.61
CA TRP A 124 -1.64 6.68 -19.58
C TRP A 124 -0.60 6.34 -18.53
N LEU A 125 -1.02 5.83 -17.37
CA LEU A 125 -0.11 5.36 -16.31
C LEU A 125 0.57 4.04 -16.68
N LYS A 126 -0.08 3.21 -17.50
CA LYS A 126 0.45 1.93 -17.98
C LYS A 126 1.47 2.11 -19.11
N LEU A 127 1.34 3.16 -19.91
CA LEU A 127 2.18 3.39 -21.10
C LEU A 127 3.70 3.32 -20.84
N PRO A 128 4.27 3.96 -19.79
CA PRO A 128 5.70 3.82 -19.48
C PRO A 128 6.11 2.41 -19.03
N LEU A 129 5.17 1.60 -18.51
CA LEU A 129 5.46 0.22 -18.08
C LEU A 129 5.54 -0.72 -19.29
N ASP A 130 4.73 -0.46 -20.32
CA ASP A 130 4.72 -1.24 -21.56
C ASP A 130 5.80 -0.79 -22.54
N GLU A 131 6.05 0.52 -22.58
CA GLU A 131 7.02 1.15 -23.47
C GLU A 131 7.93 2.08 -22.65
N PRO A 132 8.94 1.53 -21.95
CA PRO A 132 9.82 2.30 -21.06
C PRO A 132 10.59 3.44 -21.74
N SER A 133 10.71 3.41 -23.07
CA SER A 133 11.37 4.44 -23.87
C SER A 133 10.50 5.66 -24.20
N VAL A 134 9.21 5.65 -23.87
CA VAL A 134 8.27 6.75 -24.21
C VAL A 134 8.53 8.00 -23.39
N TYR A 135 9.10 7.86 -22.19
CA TYR A 135 9.58 8.98 -21.38
C TYR A 135 11.11 8.97 -21.36
N PRO A 136 11.78 10.12 -21.61
CA PRO A 136 13.22 10.20 -21.41
C PRO A 136 13.54 9.90 -19.94
N ALA A 137 14.62 9.16 -19.69
CA ALA A 137 15.07 8.85 -18.34
C ALA A 137 15.25 10.16 -17.56
N GLN A 138 14.39 10.43 -16.58
CA GLN A 138 14.45 11.65 -15.77
C GLN A 138 15.52 11.57 -14.67
N PHE A 139 16.33 10.51 -14.68
CA PHE A 139 17.47 10.30 -13.81
C PHE A 139 18.64 9.81 -14.67
N GLU A 140 19.32 10.72 -15.35
CA GLU A 140 20.73 10.50 -15.67
C GLU A 140 21.53 10.86 -14.43
N ASP A 141 22.32 9.88 -13.98
CA ASP A 141 23.28 9.99 -12.90
C ASP A 141 24.12 11.28 -13.00
N GLY A 142 24.41 11.86 -11.85
CA GLY A 142 25.35 12.99 -11.75
C GLY A 142 26.68 12.67 -12.44
N PRO A 143 27.40 13.70 -12.91
CA PRO A 143 28.60 13.50 -13.72
C PRO A 143 29.60 12.59 -12.99
N ASP A 144 29.94 11.53 -13.71
CA ASP A 144 30.98 10.53 -13.42
C ASP A 144 32.27 11.24 -12.96
N ASP A 145 32.53 11.23 -11.66
CA ASP A 145 33.86 11.56 -11.11
C ASP A 145 34.78 10.37 -11.34
N THR A 146 35.18 10.17 -12.59
CA THR A 146 36.35 9.37 -12.90
C THR A 146 37.19 10.03 -13.99
N THR A 147 38.37 10.50 -13.55
CA THR A 147 39.61 10.73 -14.34
C THR A 147 39.87 12.15 -14.83
N ARG A 148 40.55 12.98 -14.01
CA ARG A 148 41.93 13.43 -14.29
C ARG A 148 42.59 14.13 -13.10
#